data_AF-A0A3A8P4K0-F1
#
_entry.id   AF-A0A3A8P4K0-F1
#
_cell.length_a   1.000
_cell.length_b   1.000
_cell.length_c   1.000
_cell.angle_alpha   90.00
_cell.angle_beta   90.00
_cell.angle_gamma   90.00
#
_symmetry.space_group_name_H-M   'P 1'
#
loop_
_entity.id
_entity.type
_entity.pdbx_description
1 polymer ?
#
loop_
_entity_poly.entity_id
_entity_poly.type
_entity_poly.pdbx_seq_one_letter_code
_entity_poly.pdbx_strand_id
1 'polypeptide(L)'
;MSIGTAEALQRLFSQWKREVLANVSSDVERAELQKQLALREGELLASASDGSTASLFSDLMGLGKEGAPSFDSISRPMLVQDFDESVIETQLHATAELYYIYQHDRMKVFQVAGALLRLFHDGRMRIQRGPGARALYLLEKHQPLRYKPRDRQLAYRRAFNYGALAPPPGAVMFRNFHREFVAFVSAIAQYFRDLLIGEVIRGSQHLNERPFASQATIQRLGTDIRWQIDRATYGNILALTVEVGEYLKTILDALETPDIKKAFDANTKWDVIEVVSQRYLGGTGDISQRSKMADAGRLLLNFVADNPFKTRDFKDFQTEVMPLGPVAEEWIAAYRMTPEGRTFSGVTPTLRRTLGIPSVASMR
;
A
#
# COMPACT_ATOMS: atom_id res chain seq x y z
N MET A 1 -39.25 39.88 20.76
CA MET A 1 -37.81 39.95 21.12
C MET A 1 -37.74 40.04 22.63
N SER A 2 -37.14 39.07 23.33
CA SER A 2 -37.02 39.15 24.79
C SER A 2 -35.97 40.23 25.09
N ILE A 3 -36.29 41.13 26.03
CA ILE A 3 -35.44 42.26 26.44
C ILE A 3 -34.01 41.79 26.84
N GLY A 4 -33.84 40.51 27.20
CA GLY A 4 -32.56 39.92 27.57
C GLY A 4 -31.55 39.73 26.43
N THR A 5 -31.94 39.63 25.16
CA THR A 5 -30.97 39.42 24.05
C THR A 5 -30.26 40.70 23.65
N ALA A 6 -30.93 41.85 23.71
CA ALA A 6 -30.35 43.15 23.40
C ALA A 6 -29.33 43.60 24.47
N GLU A 7 -29.64 43.39 25.75
CA GLU A 7 -28.72 43.70 26.85
C GLU A 7 -27.47 42.79 26.83
N ALA A 8 -27.62 41.51 26.46
CA ALA A 8 -26.49 40.61 26.33
C ALA A 8 -25.55 41.04 25.19
N LEU A 9 -26.09 41.46 24.05
CA LEU A 9 -25.30 41.98 22.91
C LEU A 9 -24.55 43.27 23.27
N GLN A 10 -25.20 44.20 23.97
CA GLN A 10 -24.55 45.44 24.44
C GLN A 10 -23.39 45.16 25.40
N ARG A 11 -23.54 44.18 26.31
CA ARG A 11 -22.47 43.80 27.25
C ARG A 11 -21.27 43.18 26.53
N LEU A 12 -21.52 42.27 25.57
CA LEU A 12 -20.47 41.63 24.78
C LEU A 12 -19.71 42.66 23.93
N PHE A 13 -20.44 43.58 23.28
CA PHE A 13 -19.82 44.63 22.47
C PHE A 13 -18.97 45.59 23.33
N SER A 14 -19.47 45.95 24.52
CA SER A 14 -18.74 46.77 25.51
C SER A 14 -17.49 46.06 26.04
N GLN A 15 -17.49 44.74 26.13
CA GLN A 15 -16.32 43.96 26.51
C GLN A 15 -15.29 43.92 25.37
N TRP A 16 -15.73 43.59 24.16
CA TRP A 16 -14.86 43.56 22.98
C TRP A 16 -14.20 44.91 22.70
N LYS A 17 -14.95 46.02 22.80
CA LYS A 17 -14.43 47.39 22.63
C LYS A 17 -13.28 47.68 23.61
N ARG A 18 -13.38 47.21 24.85
CA ARG A 18 -12.32 47.36 25.85
C ARG A 18 -11.08 46.52 25.49
N GLU A 19 -11.26 45.31 25.01
CA GLU A 19 -10.17 44.42 24.59
C GLU A 19 -9.42 44.97 23.36
N VAL A 20 -10.14 45.50 22.36
CA VAL A 20 -9.54 46.09 21.16
C VAL A 20 -8.76 47.37 21.50
N LEU A 21 -9.34 48.25 22.33
CA LEU A 21 -8.66 49.49 22.73
C LEU A 21 -7.43 49.24 23.63
N ALA A 22 -7.41 48.13 24.38
CA ALA A 22 -6.26 47.73 25.18
C ALA A 22 -5.04 47.36 24.31
N ASN A 23 -5.26 46.84 23.10
CA ASN A 23 -4.20 46.36 22.19
C ASN A 23 -3.56 47.46 21.33
N VAL A 24 -4.07 48.69 21.34
CA VAL A 24 -3.51 49.83 20.59
C VAL A 24 -2.55 50.60 21.51
N SER A 25 -1.31 50.87 21.09
CA SER A 25 -0.29 51.47 21.96
C SER A 25 -0.24 53.00 21.93
N SER A 26 -0.79 53.65 20.90
CA SER A 26 -0.79 55.12 20.77
C SER A 26 -2.14 55.73 21.18
N ASP A 27 -2.09 56.81 21.99
CA ASP A 27 -3.30 57.43 22.53
C ASP A 27 -4.09 58.23 21.48
N VAL A 28 -3.44 58.67 20.40
CA VAL A 28 -4.09 59.38 19.28
C VAL A 28 -4.91 58.42 18.42
N GLU A 29 -4.35 57.25 18.07
CA GLU A 29 -5.08 56.23 17.30
C GLU A 29 -6.21 55.61 18.13
N ARG A 30 -6.02 55.45 19.45
CA ARG A 30 -7.09 55.03 20.37
C ARG A 30 -8.28 55.97 20.32
N ALA A 31 -8.05 57.29 20.36
CA ALA A 31 -9.13 58.28 20.36
C ALA A 31 -9.90 58.29 19.03
N GLU A 32 -9.20 58.09 17.91
CA GLU A 32 -9.80 58.04 16.58
C GLU A 32 -10.60 56.76 16.35
N LEU A 33 -10.04 55.61 16.73
CA LEU A 33 -10.74 54.32 16.73
C LEU A 33 -11.97 54.34 17.66
N GLN A 34 -11.86 54.95 18.83
CA GLN A 34 -12.99 55.07 19.76
C GLN A 34 -14.14 55.88 19.16
N LYS A 35 -13.85 56.96 18.42
CA LYS A 35 -14.87 57.73 17.69
C LYS A 35 -15.52 56.92 16.57
N GLN A 36 -14.73 56.21 15.76
CA GLN A 36 -15.25 55.37 14.68
C GLN A 36 -16.13 54.22 15.22
N LEU A 37 -15.70 53.59 16.31
CA LEU A 37 -16.46 52.52 16.97
C LEU A 37 -17.75 53.05 17.61
N ALA A 38 -17.74 54.23 18.22
CA ALA A 38 -18.95 54.83 18.80
C ALA A 38 -19.98 55.24 17.72
N LEU A 39 -19.51 55.75 16.57
CA LEU A 39 -20.37 56.06 15.43
C LEU A 39 -21.02 54.78 14.88
N ARG A 40 -20.24 53.70 14.70
CA ARG A 40 -20.77 52.41 14.24
C ARG A 40 -21.70 51.75 15.24
N GLU A 41 -21.41 51.85 16.54
CA GLU A 41 -22.30 51.36 17.60
C GLU A 41 -23.68 52.05 17.56
N GLY A 42 -23.70 53.36 17.33
CA GLY A 42 -24.95 54.12 17.16
C GLY A 42 -25.74 53.70 15.93
N GLU A 43 -25.07 53.50 14.79
CA GLU A 43 -25.69 53.01 13.55
C GLU A 43 -26.25 51.58 13.71
N LEU A 44 -25.54 50.71 14.44
CA LEU A 44 -25.93 49.32 14.67
C LEU A 44 -27.11 49.21 15.65
N LEU A 45 -27.16 50.05 16.69
CA LEU A 45 -28.29 50.09 17.61
C LEU A 45 -29.55 50.68 16.96
N ALA A 46 -29.40 51.69 16.09
CA ALA A 46 -30.51 52.27 15.33
C ALA A 46 -31.06 51.30 14.26
N SER A 47 -30.21 50.48 13.64
CA SER A 47 -30.63 49.46 12.67
C SER A 47 -31.16 48.18 13.32
N ALA A 48 -30.80 47.90 14.58
CA ALA A 48 -31.32 46.77 15.35
C ALA A 48 -32.78 46.92 15.79
N SER A 49 -33.32 48.14 15.88
CA SER A 49 -34.73 48.38 16.22
C SER A 49 -35.71 48.05 15.09
N ASP A 50 -35.24 47.93 13.84
CA ASP A 50 -36.07 47.67 12.65
C ASP A 50 -36.38 46.18 12.39
N GLY A 51 -35.99 45.27 13.30
CA GLY A 51 -36.46 43.87 13.31
C GLY A 51 -35.84 42.91 12.27
N SER A 52 -34.93 43.38 11.42
CA SER A 52 -34.15 42.55 10.48
C SER A 52 -32.89 41.98 11.14
N THR A 53 -33.03 40.94 11.96
CA THR A 53 -31.91 40.39 12.75
C THR A 53 -30.90 39.55 11.97
N ALA A 54 -31.28 39.06 10.78
CA ALA A 54 -30.41 38.18 9.98
C ALA A 54 -29.25 38.94 9.31
N SER A 55 -29.47 40.18 8.88
CA SER A 55 -28.46 41.02 8.21
C SER A 55 -27.46 41.66 9.18
N LEU A 56 -27.82 41.81 10.46
CA LEU A 56 -26.95 42.41 11.48
C LEU A 56 -25.78 41.50 11.86
N PHE A 57 -26.00 40.19 11.92
CA PHE A 57 -24.93 39.24 12.26
C PHE A 57 -23.95 39.05 11.09
N SER A 58 -24.42 39.07 9.85
CA SER A 58 -23.56 38.97 8.67
C SER A 58 -22.69 40.21 8.48
N ASP A 59 -23.23 41.40 8.77
CA ASP A 59 -22.48 42.66 8.69
C ASP A 59 -21.41 42.73 9.80
N LEU A 60 -21.72 42.25 11.01
CA LEU A 60 -20.75 42.10 12.11
C LEU A 60 -19.61 41.11 11.78
N MET A 61 -19.88 40.08 10.99
CA MET A 61 -18.89 39.09 10.53
C MET A 61 -18.09 39.55 9.30
N GLY A 62 -18.31 40.77 8.80
CA GLY A 62 -17.64 41.30 7.61
C GLY A 62 -18.13 40.73 6.28
N LEU A 63 -19.29 40.06 6.27
CA LEU A 63 -19.93 39.49 5.07
C LEU A 63 -20.83 40.50 4.35
N GLY A 64 -20.97 41.71 4.92
CA GLY A 64 -21.75 42.80 4.35
C GLY A 64 -23.26 42.70 4.61
N LYS A 65 -23.96 43.75 4.19
CA LYS A 65 -25.41 43.93 4.40
C LYS A 65 -26.28 42.91 3.66
N GLU A 66 -25.75 42.28 2.61
CA GLU A 66 -26.47 41.30 1.79
C GLU A 66 -26.36 39.85 2.33
N GLY A 67 -25.66 39.64 3.45
CA GLY A 67 -25.48 38.31 4.01
C GLY A 67 -24.33 37.54 3.37
N ALA A 68 -24.07 36.32 3.85
CA ALA A 68 -23.11 35.44 3.21
C ALA A 68 -23.58 35.14 1.77
N PRO A 69 -22.70 35.24 0.74
CA PRO A 69 -23.04 34.77 -0.59
C PRO A 69 -23.52 33.32 -0.52
N SER A 70 -24.56 32.97 -1.28
CA SER A 70 -25.05 31.59 -1.33
C SER A 70 -23.93 30.65 -1.79
N PHE A 71 -23.89 29.41 -1.28
CA PHE A 71 -22.82 28.46 -1.59
C PHE A 71 -22.64 28.18 -3.10
N ASP A 72 -23.65 28.46 -3.92
CA ASP A 72 -23.59 28.36 -5.39
C ASP A 72 -22.82 29.52 -6.04
N SER A 73 -22.78 30.69 -5.39
CA SER A 73 -22.04 31.87 -5.86
C SER A 73 -20.58 31.91 -5.41
N ILE A 74 -20.20 31.03 -4.48
CA ILE A 74 -18.81 30.86 -4.05
C ILE A 74 -18.07 30.06 -5.13
N SER A 75 -17.12 30.70 -5.81
CA SER A 75 -16.21 30.00 -6.72
C SER A 75 -15.43 28.96 -5.92
N ARG A 76 -15.68 27.68 -6.19
CA ARG A 76 -14.97 26.59 -5.52
C ARG A 76 -13.52 26.60 -6.00
N PRO A 77 -12.53 26.60 -5.10
CA PRO A 77 -11.14 26.49 -5.52
C PRO A 77 -10.99 25.16 -6.28
N MET A 78 -10.42 25.22 -7.48
CA MET A 78 -10.09 24.01 -8.22
C MET A 78 -8.90 23.36 -7.52
N LEU A 79 -9.17 22.33 -6.73
CA LEU A 79 -8.14 21.53 -6.09
C LEU A 79 -7.51 20.64 -7.16
N VAL A 80 -6.29 20.97 -7.58
CA VAL A 80 -5.46 20.07 -8.39
C VAL A 80 -4.91 19.00 -7.45
N GLN A 81 -5.18 17.73 -7.74
CA GLN A 81 -4.64 16.61 -6.97
C GLN A 81 -3.22 16.31 -7.47
N ASP A 82 -2.24 17.04 -6.94
CA ASP A 82 -0.81 16.95 -7.28
C ASP A 82 -0.07 15.82 -6.54
N PHE A 83 -0.67 15.25 -5.49
CA PHE A 83 -0.09 14.15 -4.71
C PHE A 83 0.27 12.89 -5.53
N ASP A 84 -0.36 12.68 -6.69
CA ASP A 84 -0.08 11.53 -7.55
C ASP A 84 1.11 11.74 -8.50
N GLU A 85 1.53 13.00 -8.72
CA GLU A 85 2.64 13.37 -9.62
C GLU A 85 4.00 13.25 -8.93
N SER A 86 4.05 13.23 -7.60
CA SER A 86 5.30 13.10 -6.83
C SER A 86 5.80 11.67 -6.68
N VAL A 87 5.05 10.67 -7.17
CA VAL A 87 5.36 9.25 -6.97
C VAL A 87 6.48 8.78 -7.91
N ILE A 88 7.49 8.11 -7.36
CA ILE A 88 8.65 7.67 -8.14
C ILE A 88 8.46 6.21 -8.59
N GLU A 89 8.17 6.01 -9.88
CA GLU A 89 7.89 4.69 -10.48
C GLU A 89 8.99 3.65 -10.23
N THR A 90 10.27 4.05 -10.30
CA THR A 90 11.40 3.14 -10.08
C THR A 90 11.40 2.52 -8.67
N GLN A 91 10.88 3.23 -7.66
CA GLN A 91 10.75 2.72 -6.30
C GLN A 91 9.61 1.70 -6.18
N LEU A 92 8.52 1.92 -6.92
CA LEU A 92 7.39 0.99 -6.98
C LEU A 92 7.81 -0.33 -7.64
N HIS A 93 8.52 -0.28 -8.76
CA HIS A 93 9.08 -1.48 -9.41
C HIS A 93 10.07 -2.22 -8.50
N ALA A 94 10.93 -1.49 -7.79
CA ALA A 94 11.83 -2.10 -6.81
C ALA A 94 11.06 -2.79 -5.68
N THR A 95 9.84 -2.34 -5.37
CA THR A 95 8.98 -3.00 -4.38
C THR A 95 8.39 -4.29 -4.92
N ALA A 96 8.01 -4.33 -6.20
CA ALA A 96 7.56 -5.55 -6.87
C ALA A 96 8.66 -6.63 -6.87
N GLU A 97 9.90 -6.24 -7.18
CA GLU A 97 11.06 -7.15 -7.12
C GLU A 97 11.42 -7.53 -5.68
N LEU A 98 11.29 -6.62 -4.71
CA LEU A 98 11.50 -6.95 -3.30
C LEU A 98 10.47 -7.97 -2.79
N TYR A 99 9.23 -7.90 -3.26
CA TYR A 99 8.20 -8.89 -2.95
C TYR A 99 8.56 -10.27 -3.52
N TYR A 100 9.07 -10.31 -4.76
CA TYR A 100 9.57 -11.54 -5.38
C TYR A 100 10.71 -12.17 -4.55
N ILE A 101 11.67 -11.35 -4.14
CA ILE A 101 12.79 -11.75 -3.26
C ILE A 101 12.27 -12.28 -1.92
N TYR A 102 11.31 -11.59 -1.29
CA TYR A 102 10.72 -11.99 -0.02
C TYR A 102 10.13 -13.40 -0.08
N GLN A 103 9.38 -13.71 -1.15
CA GLN A 103 8.81 -15.05 -1.32
C GLN A 103 9.90 -16.13 -1.45
N HIS A 104 11.01 -15.83 -2.13
CA HIS A 104 12.16 -16.73 -2.22
C HIS A 104 12.91 -16.89 -0.89
N ASP A 105 12.95 -15.85 -0.06
CA ASP A 105 13.48 -15.96 1.30
C ASP A 105 12.61 -16.89 2.17
N ARG A 106 11.28 -16.82 2.02
CA ARG A 106 10.33 -17.73 2.70
C ARG A 106 10.41 -19.17 2.18
N MET A 107 10.84 -19.37 0.94
CA MET A 107 11.20 -20.70 0.38
C MET A 107 12.57 -21.21 0.87
N LYS A 108 13.26 -20.46 1.74
CA LYS A 108 14.60 -20.77 2.26
C LYS A 108 15.72 -20.76 1.21
N VAL A 109 15.53 -20.13 0.05
CA VAL A 109 16.52 -20.14 -1.05
C VAL A 109 17.90 -19.62 -0.59
N PHE A 110 17.93 -18.51 0.14
CA PHE A 110 19.19 -17.95 0.67
C PHE A 110 19.83 -18.83 1.75
N GLN A 111 19.01 -19.51 2.56
CA GLN A 111 19.51 -20.42 3.60
C GLN A 111 20.09 -21.69 2.97
N VAL A 112 19.44 -22.20 1.91
CA VAL A 112 19.95 -23.31 1.10
C VAL A 112 21.29 -22.96 0.48
N ALA A 113 21.44 -21.77 -0.11
CA ALA A 113 22.74 -21.32 -0.62
C ALA A 113 23.83 -21.33 0.47
N GLY A 114 23.50 -20.83 1.67
CA GLY A 114 24.42 -20.86 2.81
C GLY A 114 24.74 -22.28 3.32
N ALA A 115 23.80 -23.23 3.20
CA ALA A 115 24.04 -24.64 3.53
C ALA A 115 24.90 -25.32 2.46
N LEU A 116 24.67 -25.05 1.17
CA LEU A 116 25.48 -25.57 0.07
C LEU A 116 26.93 -25.10 0.16
N LEU A 117 27.16 -23.82 0.45
CA LEU A 117 28.51 -23.29 0.68
C LEU A 117 29.21 -24.01 1.84
N ARG A 118 28.52 -24.25 2.96
CA ARG A 118 29.08 -25.02 4.08
C ARG A 118 29.43 -26.45 3.68
N LEU A 119 28.54 -27.14 2.96
CA LEU A 119 28.80 -28.51 2.47
C LEU A 119 29.95 -28.58 1.47
N PHE A 120 30.11 -27.54 0.66
CA PHE A 120 31.23 -27.42 -0.28
C PHE A 120 32.56 -27.21 0.47
N HIS A 121 32.59 -26.29 1.45
CA HIS A 121 33.74 -26.05 2.30
C HIS A 121 34.19 -27.27 3.09
N ASP A 122 33.23 -27.97 3.68
CA ASP A 122 33.50 -29.16 4.49
C ASP A 122 33.89 -30.39 3.65
N GLY A 123 33.90 -30.27 2.31
CA GLY A 123 34.18 -31.38 1.40
C GLY A 123 33.12 -32.49 1.45
N ARG A 124 31.93 -32.21 1.99
CA ARG A 124 30.82 -33.17 2.14
C ARG A 124 30.02 -33.36 0.85
N MET A 125 30.20 -32.46 -0.11
CA MET A 125 29.57 -32.53 -1.42
C MET A 125 30.56 -33.09 -2.45
N ARG A 126 30.15 -34.12 -3.20
CA ARG A 126 30.98 -34.79 -4.21
C ARG A 126 31.03 -34.00 -5.53
N ILE A 127 31.53 -32.75 -5.48
CA ILE A 127 31.71 -31.89 -6.64
C ILE A 127 33.15 -31.37 -6.63
N GLN A 128 33.92 -31.69 -7.67
CA GLN A 128 35.32 -31.29 -7.79
C GLN A 128 35.56 -30.23 -8.88
N ARG A 129 34.85 -30.37 -10.00
CA ARG A 129 34.97 -29.51 -11.19
C ARG A 129 33.59 -29.38 -11.84
N GLY A 130 33.41 -28.31 -12.62
CA GLY A 130 32.18 -28.07 -13.37
C GLY A 130 31.54 -26.71 -13.07
N PRO A 131 30.47 -26.34 -13.80
CA PRO A 131 29.77 -25.07 -13.61
C PRO A 131 29.25 -24.88 -12.19
N GLY A 132 28.79 -25.95 -11.51
CA GLY A 132 28.28 -25.86 -10.15
C GLY A 132 29.36 -25.50 -9.12
N ALA A 133 30.55 -26.11 -9.24
CA ALA A 133 31.70 -25.81 -8.40
C ALA A 133 32.16 -24.35 -8.55
N ARG A 134 32.24 -23.88 -9.80
CA ARG A 134 32.60 -22.50 -10.13
C ARG A 134 31.57 -21.51 -9.58
N ALA A 135 30.29 -21.82 -9.72
CA ALA A 135 29.23 -20.96 -9.20
C ALA A 135 29.32 -20.83 -7.67
N LEU A 136 29.51 -21.94 -6.94
CA LEU A 136 29.67 -21.91 -5.48
C LEU A 136 30.91 -21.12 -5.05
N TYR A 137 32.05 -21.28 -5.75
CA TYR A 137 33.25 -20.49 -5.49
C TYR A 137 33.02 -18.98 -5.69
N LEU A 138 32.34 -18.58 -6.77
CA LEU A 138 31.99 -17.17 -7.00
C LEU A 138 31.00 -16.65 -5.96
N LEU A 139 30.02 -17.47 -5.57
CA LEU A 139 29.07 -17.13 -4.53
C LEU A 139 29.76 -16.85 -3.19
N GLU A 140 30.77 -17.63 -2.84
CA GLU A 140 31.59 -17.42 -1.65
C GLU A 140 32.43 -16.14 -1.75
N LYS A 141 33.17 -15.95 -2.86
CA LYS A 141 34.04 -14.79 -3.04
C LYS A 141 33.30 -13.46 -2.94
N HIS A 142 32.05 -13.41 -3.40
CA HIS A 142 31.23 -12.21 -3.34
C HIS A 142 30.49 -12.01 -2.01
N GLN A 143 30.59 -12.94 -1.05
CA GLN A 143 29.89 -12.85 0.23
C GLN A 143 30.19 -11.56 1.03
N PRO A 144 31.43 -11.03 1.09
CA PRO A 144 31.71 -9.81 1.85
C PRO A 144 31.07 -8.54 1.28
N LEU A 145 30.78 -8.53 -0.03
CA LEU A 145 30.22 -7.38 -0.73
C LEU A 145 28.70 -7.33 -0.66
N ARG A 146 28.05 -8.37 -0.11
CA ARG A 146 26.59 -8.54 -0.18
C ARG A 146 25.86 -8.04 1.05
N TYR A 147 24.62 -7.58 0.85
CA TYR A 147 23.68 -7.35 1.94
C TYR A 147 23.45 -8.60 2.80
N LYS A 148 23.41 -8.41 4.12
CA LYS A 148 23.23 -9.48 5.08
C LYS A 148 21.75 -9.85 5.22
N PRO A 149 21.42 -11.03 5.79
CA PRO A 149 20.03 -11.41 6.05
C PRO A 149 19.26 -10.38 6.90
N ARG A 150 19.95 -9.73 7.83
CA ARG A 150 19.37 -8.66 8.66
C ARG A 150 18.91 -7.46 7.81
N ASP A 151 19.69 -7.06 6.81
CA ASP A 151 19.38 -5.91 5.97
C ASP A 151 18.14 -6.19 5.12
N ARG A 152 18.03 -7.41 4.57
CA ARG A 152 16.81 -7.86 3.87
C ARG A 152 15.58 -7.88 4.77
N GLN A 153 15.70 -8.40 5.99
CA GLN A 153 14.59 -8.42 6.94
C GLN A 153 14.11 -7.01 7.32
N LEU A 154 15.02 -6.05 7.46
CA LEU A 154 14.66 -4.64 7.68
C LEU A 154 13.94 -4.05 6.47
N ALA A 155 14.36 -4.38 5.24
CA ALA A 155 13.67 -3.96 4.03
C ALA A 155 12.23 -4.52 3.95
N TYR A 156 12.05 -5.82 4.23
CA TYR A 156 10.70 -6.43 4.26
C TYR A 156 9.82 -5.83 5.36
N ARG A 157 10.42 -5.49 6.52
CA ARG A 157 9.69 -4.87 7.62
C ARG A 157 9.18 -3.48 7.23
N ARG A 158 9.98 -2.70 6.50
CA ARG A 158 9.56 -1.37 6.04
C ARG A 158 8.51 -1.45 4.93
N ALA A 159 8.80 -2.20 3.88
CA ALA A 159 7.96 -2.25 2.68
C ALA A 159 6.63 -3.00 2.88
N PHE A 160 6.63 -4.08 3.68
CA PHE A 160 5.49 -4.99 3.79
C PHE A 160 5.01 -5.24 5.22
N ASN A 161 5.69 -4.66 6.22
CA ASN A 161 5.48 -4.98 7.63
C ASN A 161 5.65 -6.48 7.94
N TYR A 162 6.49 -7.17 7.17
CA TYR A 162 6.83 -8.58 7.38
C TYR A 162 8.06 -8.74 8.26
N GLY A 163 8.11 -9.85 9.00
CA GLY A 163 9.20 -10.19 9.91
C GLY A 163 9.06 -9.59 11.31
N ALA A 164 9.97 -10.00 12.19
CA ALA A 164 9.95 -9.69 13.62
C ALA A 164 10.94 -8.59 14.05
N LEU A 165 11.79 -8.11 13.13
CA LEU A 165 12.74 -7.05 13.45
C LEU A 165 12.00 -5.73 13.73
N ALA A 166 12.49 -4.98 14.71
CA ALA A 166 12.04 -3.61 14.92
C ALA A 166 12.48 -2.73 13.73
N PRO A 167 11.61 -1.86 13.22
CA PRO A 167 11.99 -0.90 12.20
C PRO A 167 13.03 0.09 12.74
N PRO A 168 13.88 0.66 11.87
CA PRO A 168 14.73 1.78 12.25
C PRO A 168 13.89 2.95 12.81
N PRO A 169 14.38 3.68 13.82
CA PRO A 169 13.67 4.81 14.39
C PRO A 169 13.41 5.87 13.32
N GLY A 170 12.19 6.39 13.25
CA GLY A 170 11.77 7.39 12.26
C GLY A 170 11.46 6.84 10.86
N ALA A 171 11.67 5.54 10.60
CA ALA A 171 11.31 4.96 9.31
C ALA A 171 9.79 4.84 9.16
N VAL A 172 9.28 5.27 8.01
CA VAL A 172 7.88 5.04 7.63
C VAL A 172 7.73 3.59 7.21
N MET A 173 6.68 2.93 7.69
CA MET A 173 6.38 1.53 7.40
C MET A 173 5.00 1.40 6.79
N PHE A 174 4.87 0.50 5.82
CA PHE A 174 3.57 0.11 5.30
C PHE A 174 2.92 -0.95 6.20
N ARG A 175 2.25 -0.48 7.27
CA ARG A 175 1.70 -1.34 8.33
C ARG A 175 0.68 -2.39 7.83
N ASN A 176 -0.15 -2.02 6.87
CA ASN A 176 -1.30 -2.81 6.43
C ASN A 176 -1.11 -3.49 5.06
N PHE A 177 0.11 -3.48 4.51
CA PHE A 177 0.40 -3.98 3.16
C PHE A 177 -0.29 -5.31 2.87
N HIS A 178 -0.14 -6.29 3.77
CA HIS A 178 -0.71 -7.61 3.57
C HIS A 178 -2.23 -7.61 3.35
N ARG A 179 -2.97 -6.83 4.15
CA ARG A 179 -4.43 -6.77 4.07
C ARG A 179 -4.88 -6.01 2.84
N GLU A 180 -4.23 -4.89 2.55
CA GLU A 180 -4.53 -4.06 1.37
C GLU A 180 -4.22 -4.80 0.08
N PHE A 181 -3.08 -5.49 0.03
CA PHE A 181 -2.70 -6.30 -1.13
C PHE A 181 -3.67 -7.46 -1.34
N VAL A 182 -4.03 -8.22 -0.30
CA VAL A 182 -5.05 -9.28 -0.42
C VAL A 182 -6.39 -8.72 -0.89
N ALA A 183 -6.82 -7.56 -0.38
CA ALA A 183 -8.06 -6.91 -0.80
C ALA A 183 -8.00 -6.49 -2.28
N PHE A 184 -6.88 -5.92 -2.72
CA PHE A 184 -6.65 -5.50 -4.09
C PHE A 184 -6.70 -6.69 -5.06
N VAL A 185 -5.94 -7.75 -4.77
CA VAL A 185 -5.94 -8.96 -5.61
C VAL A 185 -7.31 -9.63 -5.61
N SER A 186 -7.99 -9.66 -4.47
CA SER A 186 -9.37 -10.18 -4.38
C SER A 186 -10.36 -9.37 -5.20
N ALA A 187 -10.21 -8.04 -5.24
CA ALA A 187 -11.06 -7.15 -6.02
C ALA A 187 -10.84 -7.35 -7.53
N ILE A 188 -9.59 -7.51 -7.99
CA ILE A 188 -9.27 -7.83 -9.39
C ILE A 188 -9.86 -9.18 -9.77
N ALA A 189 -9.64 -10.21 -8.95
CA ALA A 189 -10.16 -11.56 -9.20
C ALA A 189 -11.70 -11.56 -9.26
N GLN A 190 -12.36 -10.84 -8.36
CA GLN A 190 -13.82 -10.70 -8.37
C GLN A 190 -14.30 -9.97 -9.64
N TYR A 191 -13.66 -8.88 -10.01
CA TYR A 191 -13.98 -8.13 -11.22
C TYR A 191 -13.84 -8.98 -12.49
N PHE A 192 -12.77 -9.76 -12.58
CA PHE A 192 -12.57 -10.71 -13.67
C PHE A 192 -13.66 -11.79 -13.74
N ARG A 193 -14.01 -12.40 -12.60
CA ARG A 193 -15.11 -13.38 -12.54
C ARG A 193 -16.45 -12.77 -12.95
N ASP A 194 -16.75 -11.57 -12.48
CA ASP A 194 -18.02 -10.89 -12.79
C ASP A 194 -18.11 -10.53 -14.28
N LEU A 195 -16.99 -10.15 -14.91
CA LEU A 195 -16.92 -9.93 -16.36
C LEU A 195 -17.20 -11.22 -17.14
N LEU A 196 -16.50 -12.32 -16.83
CA LEU A 196 -16.70 -13.60 -17.51
C LEU A 196 -18.13 -14.13 -17.33
N ILE A 197 -18.70 -14.00 -16.13
CA ILE A 197 -20.10 -14.37 -15.87
C ILE A 197 -21.05 -13.47 -16.67
N GLY A 198 -20.76 -12.17 -16.75
CA GLY A 198 -21.52 -11.21 -17.55
C GLY A 198 -21.58 -11.60 -19.03
N GLU A 199 -20.44 -11.96 -19.61
CA GLU A 199 -20.34 -12.42 -21.00
C GLU A 199 -21.18 -13.69 -21.25
N VAL A 200 -21.11 -14.67 -20.33
CA VAL A 200 -21.83 -15.94 -20.47
C VAL A 200 -23.35 -15.78 -20.29
N ILE A 201 -23.80 -14.97 -19.32
CA ILE A 201 -25.23 -14.84 -19.00
C ILE A 201 -25.95 -13.94 -20.02
N ARG A 202 -25.32 -12.88 -20.52
CA ARG A 202 -26.00 -11.85 -21.31
C ARG A 202 -25.90 -12.05 -22.82
N GLY A 203 -25.01 -12.94 -23.31
CA GLY A 203 -24.93 -13.33 -24.72
C GLY A 203 -24.73 -12.16 -25.70
N SER A 204 -24.12 -11.05 -25.28
CA SER A 204 -24.07 -9.79 -26.03
C SER A 204 -22.69 -9.12 -25.92
N GLN A 205 -22.32 -8.36 -26.96
CA GLN A 205 -21.08 -7.59 -27.10
C GLN A 205 -21.29 -6.06 -26.96
N HIS A 206 -22.34 -5.60 -26.27
CA HIS A 206 -22.78 -4.20 -26.37
C HIS A 206 -23.18 -3.51 -25.03
N LEU A 207 -22.30 -2.56 -24.67
CA LEU A 207 -22.45 -1.22 -24.05
C LEU A 207 -23.15 -1.02 -22.69
N ASN A 208 -24.02 -1.90 -22.20
CA ASN A 208 -24.60 -1.80 -20.84
C ASN A 208 -24.10 -2.91 -19.89
N GLU A 209 -22.84 -3.31 -20.07
CA GLU A 209 -22.20 -4.47 -19.44
C GLU A 209 -21.20 -4.02 -18.36
N ARG A 210 -21.66 -3.22 -17.40
CA ARG A 210 -20.83 -2.93 -16.21
C ARG A 210 -20.78 -4.19 -15.33
N PRO A 211 -19.58 -4.70 -14.96
CA PRO A 211 -19.43 -5.76 -13.99
C PRO A 211 -19.99 -5.33 -12.64
N PHE A 212 -20.43 -6.31 -11.86
CA PHE A 212 -21.02 -6.05 -10.54
C PHE A 212 -19.98 -5.55 -9.53
N ALA A 213 -18.71 -5.93 -9.69
CA ALA A 213 -17.59 -5.39 -8.95
C ALA A 213 -17.28 -3.93 -9.33
N SER A 214 -17.03 -3.09 -8.32
CA SER A 214 -16.79 -1.67 -8.56
C SER A 214 -15.35 -1.41 -9.00
N GLN A 215 -15.17 -0.88 -10.22
CA GLN A 215 -13.91 -0.32 -10.73
C GLN A 215 -13.28 0.66 -9.72
N ALA A 216 -14.12 1.47 -9.07
CA ALA A 216 -13.70 2.41 -8.04
C ALA A 216 -12.97 1.74 -6.86
N THR A 217 -13.35 0.52 -6.48
CA THR A 217 -12.64 -0.23 -5.42
C THR A 217 -11.23 -0.60 -5.84
N ILE A 218 -11.05 -1.10 -7.06
CA ILE A 218 -9.71 -1.47 -7.57
C ILE A 218 -8.83 -0.23 -7.68
N GLN A 219 -9.36 0.85 -8.25
CA GLN A 219 -8.62 2.11 -8.37
C GLN A 219 -8.24 2.68 -7.01
N ARG A 220 -9.17 2.71 -6.06
CA ARG A 220 -8.91 3.21 -4.71
C ARG A 220 -7.82 2.41 -4.01
N LEU A 221 -7.91 1.08 -4.04
CA LEU A 221 -6.91 0.20 -3.44
C LEU A 221 -5.56 0.29 -4.15
N GLY A 222 -5.56 0.41 -5.48
CA GLY A 222 -4.35 0.60 -6.29
C GLY A 222 -3.63 1.90 -5.94
N THR A 223 -4.34 3.03 -5.94
CA THR A 223 -3.79 4.34 -5.55
C THR A 223 -3.28 4.34 -4.11
N ASP A 224 -4.00 3.71 -3.18
CA ASP A 224 -3.58 3.60 -1.78
C ASP A 224 -2.29 2.80 -1.63
N ILE A 225 -2.19 1.62 -2.26
CA ILE A 225 -0.98 0.80 -2.24
C ILE A 225 0.19 1.60 -2.85
N ARG A 226 -0.03 2.26 -3.99
CA ARG A 226 0.98 3.05 -4.69
C ARG A 226 1.57 4.13 -3.77
N TRP A 227 0.70 4.90 -3.11
CA TRP A 227 1.11 5.95 -2.19
C TRP A 227 1.84 5.42 -0.94
N GLN A 228 1.35 4.32 -0.35
CA GLN A 228 1.99 3.73 0.84
C GLN A 228 3.36 3.13 0.52
N ILE A 229 3.50 2.50 -0.66
CA ILE A 229 4.77 1.94 -1.11
C ILE A 229 5.81 3.04 -1.28
N ASP A 230 5.49 4.09 -2.05
CA ASP A 230 6.39 5.24 -2.27
C ASP A 230 6.94 5.80 -0.95
N ARG A 231 6.05 5.97 0.03
CA ARG A 231 6.43 6.42 1.37
C ARG A 231 7.23 5.41 2.19
N ALA A 232 7.13 4.11 1.93
CA ALA A 232 7.81 3.07 2.70
C ALA A 232 9.17 2.68 2.11
N THR A 233 9.34 2.82 0.78
CA THR A 233 10.46 2.23 0.03
C THR A 233 11.56 3.19 -0.39
N TYR A 234 11.59 4.40 0.19
CA TYR A 234 12.70 5.35 0.02
C TYR A 234 14.04 4.86 0.60
N GLY A 235 15.12 5.43 0.08
CA GLY A 235 16.49 5.24 0.57
C GLY A 235 17.18 4.02 -0.03
N ASN A 236 17.82 3.20 0.81
CA ASN A 236 18.65 2.08 0.36
C ASN A 236 17.86 0.88 -0.20
N ILE A 237 16.53 0.89 -0.16
CA ILE A 237 15.70 -0.25 -0.59
C ILE A 237 15.87 -0.52 -2.09
N LEU A 238 15.91 0.51 -2.93
CA LEU A 238 16.15 0.36 -4.37
C LEU A 238 17.48 -0.38 -4.64
N ALA A 239 18.58 0.12 -4.07
CA ALA A 239 19.90 -0.49 -4.26
C ALA A 239 19.96 -1.91 -3.69
N LEU A 240 19.36 -2.14 -2.53
CA LEU A 240 19.27 -3.47 -1.92
C LEU A 240 18.49 -4.44 -2.79
N THR A 241 17.33 -4.05 -3.31
CA THR A 241 16.52 -4.90 -4.19
C THR A 241 17.30 -5.32 -5.42
N VAL A 242 17.97 -4.37 -6.10
CA VAL A 242 18.75 -4.67 -7.32
C VAL A 242 19.86 -5.67 -7.02
N GLU A 243 20.67 -5.42 -6.00
CA GLU A 243 21.79 -6.30 -5.64
C GLU A 243 21.31 -7.68 -5.18
N VAL A 244 20.28 -7.73 -4.33
CA VAL A 244 19.74 -8.99 -3.82
C VAL A 244 19.00 -9.76 -4.92
N GLY A 245 18.39 -9.07 -5.88
CA GLY A 245 17.79 -9.67 -7.08
C GLY A 245 18.83 -10.39 -7.93
N GLU A 246 19.96 -9.74 -8.22
CA GLU A 246 21.09 -10.37 -8.93
C GLU A 246 21.68 -11.53 -8.13
N TYR A 247 21.76 -11.40 -6.80
CA TYR A 247 22.20 -12.49 -5.94
C TYR A 247 21.24 -13.69 -5.99
N LEU A 248 19.93 -13.45 -5.92
CA LEU A 248 18.91 -14.49 -6.01
C LEU A 248 19.00 -15.22 -7.35
N LYS A 249 19.11 -14.48 -8.46
CA LYS A 249 19.31 -15.04 -9.80
C LYS A 249 20.55 -15.93 -9.84
N THR A 250 21.68 -15.45 -9.34
CA THR A 250 22.93 -16.22 -9.27
C THR A 250 22.76 -17.52 -8.47
N ILE A 251 22.00 -17.51 -7.38
CA ILE A 251 21.70 -18.73 -6.60
C ILE A 251 20.85 -19.70 -7.43
N LEU A 252 19.77 -19.23 -8.04
CA LEU A 252 18.88 -20.09 -8.83
C LEU A 252 19.60 -20.71 -10.03
N ASP A 253 20.45 -19.94 -10.71
CA ASP A 253 21.28 -20.41 -11.81
C ASP A 253 22.29 -21.46 -11.32
N ALA A 254 22.89 -21.27 -10.14
CA ALA A 254 23.78 -22.24 -9.53
C ALA A 254 23.04 -23.56 -9.25
N LEU A 255 21.85 -23.50 -8.64
CA LEU A 255 21.02 -24.67 -8.32
C LEU A 255 20.55 -25.44 -9.56
N GLU A 256 20.43 -24.78 -10.71
CA GLU A 256 20.06 -25.41 -11.97
C GLU A 256 21.22 -26.18 -12.62
N THR A 257 22.46 -26.01 -12.14
CA THR A 257 23.62 -26.72 -12.70
C THR A 257 23.53 -28.24 -12.51
N PRO A 258 23.93 -29.04 -13.52
CA PRO A 258 23.79 -30.50 -13.48
C PRO A 258 24.60 -31.14 -12.34
N ASP A 259 25.75 -30.57 -11.99
CA ASP A 259 26.61 -31.09 -10.93
C ASP A 259 25.93 -31.02 -9.56
N ILE A 260 25.27 -29.89 -9.26
CA ILE A 260 24.53 -29.70 -8.01
C ILE A 260 23.30 -30.60 -7.99
N LYS A 261 22.54 -30.64 -9.08
CA LYS A 261 21.37 -31.53 -9.20
C LYS A 261 21.75 -33.00 -8.97
N LYS A 262 22.84 -33.47 -9.59
CA LYS A 262 23.36 -34.83 -9.43
C LYS A 262 23.84 -35.11 -8.00
N ALA A 263 24.43 -34.13 -7.31
CA ALA A 263 24.90 -34.30 -5.94
C ALA A 263 23.76 -34.54 -4.93
N PHE A 264 22.55 -34.10 -5.24
CA PHE A 264 21.36 -34.25 -4.39
C PHE A 264 20.29 -35.18 -4.97
N ASP A 265 20.59 -35.90 -6.06
CA ASP A 265 19.64 -36.77 -6.78
C ASP A 265 18.33 -36.05 -7.14
N ALA A 266 18.48 -34.81 -7.62
CA ALA A 266 17.39 -33.88 -7.91
C ALA A 266 17.20 -33.72 -9.43
N ASN A 267 15.95 -33.57 -9.88
CA ASN A 267 15.65 -33.32 -11.30
C ASN A 267 15.58 -31.82 -11.59
N THR A 268 15.03 -31.05 -10.65
CA THR A 268 14.87 -29.60 -10.76
C THR A 268 15.60 -28.87 -9.62
N LYS A 269 15.89 -27.58 -9.80
CA LYS A 269 16.42 -26.72 -8.72
C LYS A 269 15.52 -26.68 -7.48
N TRP A 270 14.20 -26.87 -7.65
CA TRP A 270 13.24 -26.89 -6.56
C TRP A 270 13.42 -28.14 -5.70
N ASP A 271 13.68 -29.29 -6.32
CA ASP A 271 13.97 -30.54 -5.59
C ASP A 271 15.27 -30.40 -4.79
N VAL A 272 16.29 -29.70 -5.33
CA VAL A 272 17.52 -29.39 -4.57
C VAL A 272 17.21 -28.58 -3.32
N ILE A 273 16.40 -27.52 -3.47
CA ILE A 273 15.96 -26.69 -2.33
C ILE A 273 15.21 -27.55 -1.32
N GLU A 274 14.37 -28.47 -1.79
CA GLU A 274 13.58 -29.36 -0.94
C GLU A 274 14.45 -30.31 -0.12
N VAL A 275 15.33 -31.06 -0.79
CA VAL A 275 16.25 -32.03 -0.19
C VAL A 275 17.18 -31.36 0.81
N VAL A 276 17.77 -30.21 0.45
CA VAL A 276 18.68 -29.48 1.34
C VAL A 276 17.91 -28.91 2.55
N SER A 277 16.71 -28.39 2.34
CA SER A 277 15.90 -27.82 3.42
C SER A 277 15.42 -28.87 4.42
N GLN A 278 14.98 -30.03 3.94
CA GLN A 278 14.61 -31.17 4.80
C GLN A 278 15.81 -31.69 5.59
N ARG A 279 16.95 -31.90 4.92
CA ARG A 279 18.11 -32.56 5.54
C ARG A 279 18.88 -31.65 6.49
N TYR A 280 19.00 -30.35 6.20
CA TYR A 280 19.91 -29.45 6.92
C TYR A 280 19.24 -28.25 7.58
N LEU A 281 18.00 -27.88 7.22
CA LEU A 281 17.33 -26.66 7.68
C LEU A 281 16.05 -26.91 8.47
N GLY A 282 15.84 -28.16 8.93
CA GLY A 282 14.73 -28.53 9.82
C GLY A 282 13.35 -28.51 9.15
N GLY A 283 13.27 -28.70 7.83
CA GLY A 283 12.01 -28.81 7.09
C GLY A 283 11.92 -27.86 5.91
N THR A 284 10.96 -28.12 5.03
CA THR A 284 10.73 -27.35 3.79
C THR A 284 9.75 -26.21 3.97
N GLY A 285 9.99 -25.12 3.24
CA GLY A 285 8.95 -24.10 3.03
C GLY A 285 7.95 -24.56 1.98
N ASP A 286 6.83 -23.84 1.86
CA ASP A 286 5.82 -24.07 0.82
C ASP A 286 6.33 -23.64 -0.57
N ILE A 287 7.25 -24.40 -1.18
CA ILE A 287 7.99 -24.00 -2.40
C ILE A 287 7.02 -23.70 -3.55
N SER A 288 6.12 -24.64 -3.87
CA SER A 288 5.19 -24.51 -5.00
C SER A 288 4.28 -23.28 -4.85
N GLN A 289 3.69 -23.10 -3.67
CA GLN A 289 2.78 -21.99 -3.38
C GLN A 289 3.51 -20.66 -3.43
N ARG A 290 4.69 -20.57 -2.80
CA ARG A 290 5.44 -19.31 -2.71
C ARG A 290 6.06 -18.91 -4.05
N SER A 291 6.45 -19.86 -4.90
CA SER A 291 6.90 -19.55 -6.28
C SER A 291 5.77 -18.88 -7.08
N LYS A 292 4.57 -19.48 -7.09
CA LYS A 292 3.40 -18.90 -7.76
C LYS A 292 3.02 -17.54 -7.21
N MET A 293 3.03 -17.40 -5.88
CA MET A 293 2.81 -16.10 -5.24
C MET A 293 3.87 -15.08 -5.65
N ALA A 294 5.14 -15.47 -5.81
CA ALA A 294 6.22 -14.58 -6.19
C ALA A 294 6.00 -14.03 -7.61
N ASP A 295 5.79 -14.91 -8.58
CA ASP A 295 5.60 -14.53 -9.98
C ASP A 295 4.34 -13.68 -10.17
N ALA A 296 3.19 -14.17 -9.68
CA ALA A 296 1.93 -13.48 -9.83
C ALA A 296 1.90 -12.15 -9.04
N GLY A 297 2.43 -12.15 -7.81
CA GLY A 297 2.45 -10.96 -6.96
C GLY A 297 3.37 -9.88 -7.51
N ARG A 298 4.50 -10.27 -8.14
CA ARG A 298 5.37 -9.33 -8.84
C ARG A 298 4.66 -8.65 -10.01
N LEU A 299 3.94 -9.40 -10.83
CA LEU A 299 3.16 -8.84 -11.95
C LEU A 299 2.07 -7.88 -11.47
N LEU A 300 1.36 -8.24 -10.40
CA LEU A 300 0.32 -7.40 -9.80
C LEU A 300 0.89 -6.10 -9.21
N LEU A 301 2.06 -6.15 -8.57
CA LEU A 301 2.74 -4.96 -8.05
C LEU A 301 3.36 -4.09 -9.15
N ASN A 302 3.87 -4.70 -10.23
CA ASN A 302 4.32 -3.94 -11.40
C ASN A 302 3.14 -3.22 -12.06
N PHE A 303 1.97 -3.86 -12.15
CA PHE A 303 0.77 -3.16 -12.62
C PHE A 303 0.41 -1.94 -11.74
N VAL A 304 0.54 -2.06 -10.42
CA VAL A 304 0.35 -0.91 -9.51
C VAL A 304 1.41 0.18 -9.70
N ALA A 305 2.62 -0.19 -10.14
CA ALA A 305 3.68 0.76 -10.47
C ALA A 305 3.39 1.52 -11.77
N ASP A 306 3.02 0.78 -12.83
CA ASP A 306 2.79 1.29 -14.18
C ASP A 306 1.48 2.07 -14.32
N ASN A 307 0.46 1.73 -13.52
CA ASN A 307 -0.87 2.30 -13.66
C ASN A 307 -1.13 3.42 -12.63
N PRO A 308 -1.39 4.67 -13.05
CA PRO A 308 -1.73 5.76 -12.15
C PRO A 308 -3.18 5.70 -11.60
N PHE A 309 -3.99 4.73 -12.05
CA PHE A 309 -5.40 4.54 -11.68
C PHE A 309 -6.33 5.73 -11.96
N LYS A 310 -5.99 6.54 -12.98
CA LYS A 310 -6.76 7.73 -13.39
C LYS A 310 -7.83 7.45 -14.46
N THR A 311 -7.85 6.24 -15.02
CA THR A 311 -8.73 5.85 -16.13
C THR A 311 -10.21 5.92 -15.71
N ARG A 312 -10.96 6.86 -16.27
CA ARG A 312 -12.40 7.03 -15.96
C ARG A 312 -13.30 6.22 -16.88
N ASP A 313 -12.84 5.95 -18.11
CA ASP A 313 -13.61 5.12 -19.03
C ASP A 313 -13.53 3.65 -18.62
N PHE A 314 -14.67 2.99 -18.68
CA PHE A 314 -14.84 1.61 -18.30
C PHE A 314 -14.09 0.67 -19.27
N LYS A 315 -14.17 0.95 -20.58
CA LYS A 315 -13.61 0.07 -21.62
C LYS A 315 -12.08 0.03 -21.58
N ASP A 316 -11.47 1.19 -21.38
CA ASP A 316 -10.02 1.32 -21.23
C ASP A 316 -9.56 0.59 -19.97
N PHE A 317 -10.24 0.80 -18.84
CA PHE A 317 -9.95 0.10 -17.59
C PHE A 317 -10.10 -1.43 -17.71
N GLN A 318 -11.13 -1.91 -18.41
CA GLN A 318 -11.31 -3.34 -18.66
C GLN A 318 -10.13 -3.91 -19.45
N THR A 319 -9.66 -3.21 -20.47
CA THR A 319 -8.55 -3.65 -21.32
C THR A 319 -7.24 -3.74 -20.52
N GLU A 320 -7.01 -2.79 -19.61
CA GLU A 320 -5.85 -2.79 -18.70
C GLU A 320 -5.90 -3.94 -17.68
N VAL A 321 -7.07 -4.24 -17.10
CA VAL A 321 -7.20 -5.21 -15.99
C VAL A 321 -7.42 -6.64 -16.46
N MET A 322 -7.97 -6.87 -17.65
CA MET A 322 -8.33 -8.21 -18.13
C MET A 322 -7.17 -9.22 -18.09
N PRO A 323 -5.93 -8.87 -18.50
CA PRO A 323 -4.78 -9.79 -18.42
C PRO A 323 -4.41 -10.19 -16.98
N LEU A 324 -4.78 -9.39 -15.98
CA LEU A 324 -4.43 -9.62 -14.58
C LEU A 324 -5.42 -10.53 -13.85
N GLY A 325 -6.60 -10.77 -14.41
CA GLY A 325 -7.61 -11.64 -13.82
C GLY A 325 -7.08 -13.05 -13.49
N PRO A 326 -6.50 -13.78 -14.46
CA PRO A 326 -5.89 -15.08 -14.22
C PRO A 326 -4.73 -15.02 -13.22
N VAL A 327 -3.91 -13.97 -13.27
CA VAL A 327 -2.77 -13.75 -12.36
C VAL A 327 -3.25 -13.56 -10.92
N ALA A 328 -4.34 -12.81 -10.72
CA ALA A 328 -4.94 -12.60 -9.42
C ALA A 328 -5.55 -13.89 -8.85
N GLU A 329 -6.25 -14.68 -9.67
CA GLU A 329 -6.77 -15.98 -9.26
C GLU A 329 -5.65 -16.97 -8.91
N GLU A 330 -4.55 -17.01 -9.68
CA GLU A 330 -3.37 -17.81 -9.37
C GLU A 330 -2.77 -17.42 -8.01
N TRP A 331 -2.59 -16.11 -7.79
CA TRP A 331 -2.05 -15.61 -6.53
C TRP A 331 -2.93 -16.00 -5.34
N ILE A 332 -4.26 -15.82 -5.45
CA ILE A 332 -5.20 -16.17 -4.37
C ILE A 332 -5.21 -17.67 -4.12
N ALA A 333 -5.20 -18.50 -5.16
CA ALA A 333 -5.18 -19.95 -5.04
C ALA A 333 -3.93 -20.43 -4.30
N ALA A 334 -2.76 -19.87 -4.64
CA ALA A 334 -1.51 -20.17 -3.96
C ALA A 334 -1.49 -19.64 -2.51
N TYR A 335 -1.95 -18.40 -2.30
CA TYR A 335 -2.00 -17.77 -0.98
C TYR A 335 -2.84 -18.56 0.01
N ARG A 336 -4.02 -19.03 -0.39
CA ARG A 336 -4.92 -19.82 0.48
C ARG A 336 -4.31 -21.13 1.00
N MET A 337 -3.29 -21.65 0.31
CA MET A 337 -2.59 -22.87 0.72
C MET A 337 -1.46 -22.61 1.74
N THR A 338 -1.00 -21.36 1.86
CA THR A 338 0.04 -20.96 2.82
C THR A 338 -0.52 -20.83 4.25
N PRO A 339 0.31 -20.99 5.31
CA PRO A 339 -0.12 -20.81 6.69
C PRO A 339 -0.83 -19.47 6.93
N GLU A 340 -0.34 -18.40 6.30
CA GLU A 340 -0.92 -17.07 6.40
C GLU A 340 -2.34 -17.02 5.80
N GLY A 341 -2.53 -17.54 4.59
CA GLY A 341 -3.82 -17.53 3.90
C GLY A 341 -4.88 -18.50 4.44
N ARG A 342 -4.47 -19.56 5.13
CA ARG A 342 -5.39 -20.54 5.76
C ARG A 342 -6.32 -19.92 6.80
N THR A 343 -5.85 -18.89 7.49
CA THR A 343 -6.62 -18.16 8.51
C THR A 343 -7.56 -17.10 7.94
N PHE A 344 -7.48 -16.83 6.64
CA PHE A 344 -8.25 -15.76 6.03
C PHE A 344 -9.76 -16.08 5.95
N SER A 345 -10.59 -15.08 6.29
CA SER A 345 -12.05 -15.15 6.15
C SER A 345 -12.42 -15.10 4.67
N GLY A 346 -12.61 -16.27 4.05
CA GLY A 346 -12.87 -16.38 2.61
C GLY A 346 -12.39 -17.71 1.99
N VAL A 347 -11.70 -18.56 2.77
CA VAL A 347 -11.38 -19.93 2.37
C VAL A 347 -12.64 -20.79 2.34
N THR A 348 -12.89 -21.46 1.22
CA THR A 348 -14.08 -22.32 1.05
C THR A 348 -14.08 -23.49 2.04
N PRO A 349 -15.25 -23.97 2.51
CA PRO A 349 -15.34 -25.10 3.43
C PRO A 349 -14.70 -26.39 2.90
N THR A 350 -14.68 -26.58 1.58
CA THR A 350 -14.01 -27.70 0.90
C THR A 350 -12.49 -27.59 1.05
N LEU A 351 -11.92 -26.41 0.80
CA LEU A 351 -10.49 -26.18 0.92
C LEU A 351 -10.00 -26.23 2.38
N ARG A 352 -10.86 -25.85 3.34
CA ARG A 352 -10.58 -26.08 4.76
C ARG A 352 -10.51 -27.56 5.11
N ARG A 353 -11.44 -28.37 4.59
CA ARG A 353 -11.45 -29.83 4.80
C ARG A 353 -10.22 -30.50 4.18
N THR A 354 -9.85 -30.13 2.95
CA THR A 354 -8.65 -30.70 2.31
C THR A 354 -7.36 -30.33 3.04
N LEU A 355 -7.31 -29.15 3.68
CA LEU A 355 -6.16 -28.69 4.46
C LEU A 355 -6.19 -29.12 5.94
N GLY A 356 -7.20 -29.90 6.37
CA GLY A 356 -7.35 -30.34 7.75
C GLY A 356 -7.59 -29.20 8.75
N ILE A 357 -8.10 -28.05 8.30
CA ILE A 357 -8.38 -26.90 9.16
C ILE A 357 -9.77 -27.08 9.78
N PRO A 358 -9.91 -27.04 11.12
CA PRO A 358 -11.22 -27.15 11.75
C PRO A 358 -12.17 -26.06 11.27
N SER A 359 -13.41 -26.45 10.97
CA SER A 359 -14.45 -25.51 10.57
C SER A 359 -14.75 -24.56 11.74
N VAL A 360 -14.87 -23.26 11.48
CA VAL A 360 -15.27 -22.26 12.50
C VAL A 360 -16.61 -22.60 13.16
N ALA A 361 -17.44 -23.44 12.52
CA ALA A 361 -18.68 -23.95 13.10
C ALA A 361 -18.48 -24.93 14.28
N SER A 362 -17.27 -25.43 14.55
CA SER A 362 -16.98 -26.32 15.70
C SER A 362 -16.44 -25.58 16.93
N MET A 363 -16.50 -24.24 16.96
CA MET A 363 -16.04 -23.39 18.07
C MET A 363 -17.20 -22.62 18.74
N ARG A 364 -18.42 -23.17 18.70
CA ARG A 364 -19.55 -22.66 19.48
C ARG A 364 -20.05 -23.69 20.46
#